data_AF-A0A8C3SJG5-F1
#
_entry.id   AF-A0A8C3SJG5-F1
#
_cell.length_a   1.000
_cell.length_b   1.000
_cell.length_c   1.000
_cell.angle_alpha   90.00
_cell.angle_beta   90.00
_cell.angle_gamma   90.00
#
_symmetry.space_group_name_H-M   'P 1'
#
loop_
_entity.id
_entity.type
_entity.pdbx_description
1 polymer ?
#
loop_
_entity_poly.entity_id
_entity_poly.type
_entity_poly.pdbx_seq_one_letter_code
_entity_poly.pdbx_strand_id
1 'polypeptide(L)' 'MAPVLELSDAAHARCLLAELNEQRLRGQFCDITVIAEDTKFPAHKNVLAASSPYFK' A
#
# COMPACT_ATOMS: atom_id res chain seq x y z
N MET A 1 32.03 4.40 -16.18
CA MET A 1 30.74 4.40 -15.45
C MET A 1 30.52 2.99 -14.96
N ALA A 2 30.30 2.78 -13.66
CA ALA A 2 30.05 1.44 -13.13
C ALA A 2 28.71 0.91 -13.70
N PRO A 3 28.61 -0.38 -14.07
CA PRO A 3 27.36 -0.94 -14.56
C PRO A 3 26.32 -0.91 -13.44
N VAL A 4 25.13 -0.41 -13.76
CA VAL A 4 23.97 -0.47 -12.87
C VAL A 4 23.55 -1.94 -12.81
N LEU A 5 23.70 -2.57 -11.64
CA LEU A 5 23.18 -3.90 -11.41
C LEU A 5 21.67 -3.78 -11.22
N GLU A 6 20.89 -4.23 -12.20
CA GLU A 6 19.45 -4.36 -12.04
C GLU A 6 19.15 -5.54 -11.10
N LEU A 7 18.82 -5.22 -9.85
CA LEU A 7 18.34 -6.18 -8.87
C LEU A 7 16.82 -6.29 -8.99
N SER A 8 16.33 -7.48 -9.35
CA SER A 8 14.90 -7.79 -9.35
C SER A 8 14.64 -9.04 -8.52
N ASP A 9 13.62 -8.97 -7.67
CA ASP A 9 13.07 -10.11 -6.94
C ASP A 9 11.61 -10.25 -7.35
N ALA A 10 11.28 -11.37 -7.99
CA ALA A 10 9.93 -11.66 -8.46
C ALA A 10 8.89 -11.70 -7.32
N ALA A 11 9.31 -11.97 -6.08
CA ALA A 11 8.42 -12.00 -4.93
C ALA A 11 8.21 -10.62 -4.28
N HIS A 12 9.06 -9.63 -4.60
CA HIS A 12 9.10 -8.35 -3.88
C HIS A 12 7.74 -7.65 -3.82
N ALA A 13 7.06 -7.48 -4.96
CA ALA A 13 5.78 -6.79 -5.03
C ALA A 13 4.70 -7.48 -4.18
N ARG A 14 4.67 -8.82 -4.20
CA ARG A 14 3.72 -9.62 -3.41
C ARG A 14 4.01 -9.49 -1.92
N CYS A 15 5.27 -9.60 -1.51
CA CYS A 15 5.69 -9.46 -0.12
C CYS A 15 5.40 -8.05 0.41
N LEU A 16 5.69 -7.02 -0.39
CA LEU A 16 5.40 -5.62 -0.05
C LEU A 16 3.90 -5.40 0.18
N LEU A 17 3.03 -5.87 -0.72
CA LEU A 17 1.59 -5.74 -0.55
C LEU A 17 1.05 -6.53 0.64
N ALA A 18 1.62 -7.69 0.94
CA ALA A 18 1.26 -8.47 2.14
C ALA A 18 1.59 -7.68 3.42
N GLU A 19 2.78 -7.10 3.50
CA GLU A 19 3.22 -6.30 4.65
C GLU A 19 2.39 -5.01 4.81
N LEU A 20 2.09 -4.30 3.71
CA LEU A 20 1.22 -3.13 3.74
C LEU A 20 -0.19 -3.49 4.23
N ASN A 21 -0.71 -4.65 3.85
CA ASN A 21 -1.99 -5.12 4.36
C ASN A 21 -1.95 -5.45 5.86
N GLU A 22 -0.88 -6.08 6.35
CA GLU A 22 -0.69 -6.30 7.80
C GLU A 22 -0.61 -4.98 8.58
N GLN A 23 0.13 -3.99 8.06
CA GLN A 23 0.16 -2.65 8.64
C GLN A 23 -1.23 -2.02 8.68
N ARG A 24 -2.02 -2.16 7.61
CA ARG A 24 -3.41 -1.67 7.56
C ARG A 24 -4.29 -2.31 8.64
N LEU A 25 -4.19 -3.64 8.81
CA LEU A 25 -4.95 -4.38 9.81
C LEU A 25 -4.57 -3.96 11.25
N ARG A 26 -3.31 -3.57 11.48
CA ARG A 26 -2.83 -3.07 12.77
C ARG A 26 -3.02 -1.56 12.96
N GLY A 27 -3.54 -0.85 11.97
CA GLY A 27 -3.65 0.61 11.97
C GLY A 27 -2.30 1.35 11.91
N GLN A 28 -1.23 0.68 11.50
CA GLN A 28 0.12 1.23 11.43
C GLN A 28 0.29 2.04 10.15
N PHE A 29 0.79 3.27 10.31
CA PHE A 29 1.05 4.22 9.23
C PHE A 29 -0.17 4.58 8.38
N CYS A 30 -1.38 4.18 8.80
CA CYS A 30 -2.61 4.58 8.13
C CYS A 30 -2.81 6.08 8.30
N ASP A 31 -2.89 6.78 7.17
CA ASP A 31 -2.97 8.24 7.06
C ASP A 31 -4.32 8.72 6.50
N ILE A 32 -5.23 7.77 6.25
CA ILE A 32 -6.62 8.00 5.83
C ILE A 32 -7.56 6.96 6.46
N THR A 33 -8.81 7.36 6.67
CA THR A 33 -9.92 6.45 7.00
C THR A 33 -11.02 6.63 5.96
N VAL A 34 -11.33 5.56 5.24
CA VAL A 34 -12.47 5.53 4.32
C VAL A 34 -13.72 5.22 5.14
N ILE A 35 -14.79 5.99 4.93
CA ILE A 35 -16.07 5.77 5.59
C ILE A 35 -17.04 5.27 4.51
N ALA A 36 -17.58 4.06 4.70
CA ALA A 36 -18.65 3.53 3.88
C ALA A 36 -19.83 3.24 4.80
N GLU A 37 -20.89 4.03 4.63
CA GLU A 37 -22.02 4.07 5.56
C GLU A 37 -21.52 4.34 6.99
N ASP A 38 -21.83 3.46 7.95
CA ASP A 38 -21.41 3.59 9.35
C ASP A 38 -20.08 2.87 9.66
N THR A 39 -19.42 2.28 8.65
CA THR A 39 -18.19 1.51 8.83
C THR A 39 -16.96 2.32 8.47
N LYS A 40 -15.94 2.27 9.33
CA LYS A 40 -14.66 2.97 9.17
C LYS A 40 -13.55 2.00 8.79
N PHE A 41 -12.82 2.32 7.72
CA PHE A 41 -11.73 1.51 7.19
C PHE A 41 -10.43 2.33 7.19
N PRO A 42 -9.52 2.16 8.17
CA PRO A 42 -8.20 2.75 8.09
C PRO A 42 -7.43 2.16 6.90
N ALA A 43 -6.71 3.01 6.18
CA ALA A 43 -5.99 2.65 4.96
C ALA A 43 -4.78 3.58 4.74
N HIS A 44 -4.02 3.31 3.67
CA HIS A 44 -2.90 4.13 3.22
C HIS A 44 -3.27 4.88 1.94
N LYS A 45 -3.11 6.22 1.93
CA LYS A 45 -3.49 7.08 0.78
C LYS A 45 -2.79 6.68 -0.52
N ASN A 46 -1.49 6.41 -0.44
CA ASN A 46 -0.69 6.05 -1.61
C ASN A 46 -1.15 4.72 -2.25
N VAL A 47 -1.52 3.73 -1.44
CA VAL A 47 -2.04 2.44 -1.91
C VAL A 47 -3.40 2.64 -2.59
N LEU A 48 -4.28 3.44 -2.01
CA LEU A 48 -5.58 3.75 -2.61
C LEU A 48 -5.44 4.49 -3.95
N ALA A 49 -4.64 5.56 -4.00
CA ALA A 49 -4.41 6.35 -5.21
C ALA A 49 -3.73 5.54 -6.34
N ALA A 50 -2.88 4.57 -5.99
CA ALA A 50 -2.27 3.65 -6.95
C ALA A 50 -3.26 2.59 -7.47
N SER A 51 -4.22 2.18 -6.63
CA SER A 51 -5.16 1.10 -6.93
C SER A 51 -6.42 1.58 -7.66
N SER A 52 -6.82 2.84 -7.50
CA SER A 52 -8.00 3.41 -8.16
C SER A 52 -7.86 4.91 -8.39
N PRO A 53 -8.16 5.42 -9.60
CA PRO A 53 -8.21 6.85 -9.89
C PRO A 53 -9.18 7.64 -9.00
N TYR A 54 -10.18 6.97 -8.41
CA TYR A 54 -11.15 7.60 -7.51
C TYR A 54 -10.49 8.23 -6.27
N PHE A 55 -9.34 7.70 -5.84
CA PHE A 55 -8.62 8.16 -4.65
C PHE A 55 -7.38 9.02 -4.96
N LYS A 56 -7.19 9.44 -6.22
CA LYS A 56 -6.17 10.43 -6.59
C LYS A 56 -6.67 11.83 -6.28
#